data_AF-A0A8U0U6G5-F1
#
_entry.id   AF-A0A8U0U6G5-F1
#
_cell.length_a   1.000
_cell.length_b   1.000
_cell.length_c   1.000
_cell.angle_alpha   90.00
_cell.angle_beta   90.00
_cell.angle_gamma   90.00
#
_symmetry.space_group_name_H-M   'P 1'
#
loop_
_entity.id
_entity.type
_entity.pdbx_description
1 polymer ?
#
loop_
_entity_poly.entity_id
_entity_poly.type
_entity_poly.pdbx_seq_one_letter_code
_entity_poly.pdbx_strand_id
1 'polypeptide(L)'
;MAVNKCIKYLLFGFNLLLWMSGCIILGVSIYLKVNPVFGGLLPGLNLLIAVGTIVTVLGFLGCFGAIRESRVMLMLFFVGLLLIFVLLAVAGILGAVGVKKIEEWLAEKLLPLRNQSSLFQTFMQNLEERAKCCGLIHGPSDWGSTVPASCDCHDTTRECKLADGQRKVYLRPCIKLVTSVLAKGIFITMGIAFGIAGLMIFGMAFAMTLYCQIGETYATLS
;
A
#
# COMPACT_ATOMS: atom_id res chain seq x y z
N MET A 1 -2.98 21.35 36.55
CA MET A 1 -1.61 21.17 36.03
C MET A 1 -1.54 21.81 34.64
N ALA A 2 -0.48 22.55 34.32
CA ALA A 2 -0.37 23.20 33.00
C ALA A 2 -0.13 22.15 31.90
N VAL A 3 -0.78 22.32 30.74
CA VAL A 3 -0.54 21.50 29.55
C VAL A 3 0.96 21.51 29.22
N ASN A 4 1.56 20.33 29.03
CA ASN A 4 2.99 20.25 28.73
C ASN A 4 3.24 20.81 27.32
N LYS A 5 3.77 22.04 27.25
CA LYS A 5 4.05 22.75 26.00
C LYS A 5 4.92 21.94 25.05
N CYS A 6 5.87 21.16 25.56
CA CYS A 6 6.74 20.30 24.74
C CYS A 6 5.90 19.25 23.97
N ILE A 7 5.01 18.54 24.65
CA ILE A 7 4.14 17.53 24.03
C ILE A 7 3.22 18.17 23.00
N LYS A 8 2.64 19.35 23.31
CA LYS A 8 1.79 20.09 22.38
C LYS A 8 2.50 20.45 21.08
N TYR A 9 3.71 21.02 21.15
CA TYR A 9 4.47 21.41 19.97
C TYR A 9 5.02 20.22 19.20
N LEU A 10 5.45 19.15 19.88
CA LEU A 10 5.87 17.90 19.22
C LEU A 10 4.71 17.25 18.46
N LEU A 11 3.54 17.13 19.09
CA LEU A 11 2.35 16.56 18.45
C LEU A 11 1.90 17.41 17.26
N PHE A 12 1.91 18.75 17.41
CA PHE A 12 1.60 19.64 16.31
C PHE A 12 2.58 19.50 15.15
N GLY A 13 3.89 19.56 15.42
CA GLY A 13 4.92 19.46 14.39
C GLY A 13 4.89 18.14 13.63
N PHE A 14 4.76 17.02 14.35
CA PHE A 14 4.68 15.70 13.73
C PHE A 14 3.42 15.54 12.86
N ASN A 15 2.25 15.95 13.36
CA ASN A 15 1.01 15.89 12.57
C ASN A 15 1.04 16.86 11.38
N LEU A 16 1.76 17.98 11.48
CA LEU A 16 1.89 18.94 10.38
C LEU A 16 2.69 18.33 9.23
N LEU A 17 3.78 17.63 9.55
CA LEU A 17 4.56 16.89 8.56
C LEU A 17 3.72 15.78 7.91
N LEU A 18 2.95 15.04 8.70
CA LEU A 18 2.02 14.03 8.17
C LEU A 18 0.98 14.65 7.24
N TRP A 19 0.36 15.76 7.63
CA TRP A 19 -0.61 16.48 6.82
C TRP A 19 -0.02 16.93 5.48
N MET A 20 1.15 17.58 5.50
CA MET A 20 1.85 18.01 4.28
C MET A 20 2.20 16.83 3.38
N SER A 21 2.70 15.73 3.96
CA SER A 21 2.99 14.50 3.20
C SER A 21 1.72 13.91 2.58
N GLY A 22 0.60 13.91 3.29
CA GLY A 22 -0.70 13.45 2.81
C GLY A 22 -1.19 14.28 1.61
N CYS A 23 -1.09 15.61 1.70
CA CYS A 23 -1.44 16.52 0.61
C CYS A 23 -0.59 16.26 -0.64
N ILE A 24 0.72 16.06 -0.48
CA ILE A 24 1.63 15.75 -1.60
C ILE A 24 1.25 14.40 -2.23
N ILE A 25 1.07 13.36 -1.43
CA ILE A 25 0.69 12.02 -1.92
C ILE A 25 -0.64 12.11 -2.66
N LEU A 26 -1.64 12.77 -2.10
CA LEU A 26 -2.96 12.93 -2.71
C LEU A 26 -2.87 13.70 -4.04
N GLY A 27 -2.15 14.81 -4.08
CA GLY A 27 -1.94 15.61 -5.29
C GLY A 27 -1.26 14.82 -6.40
N VAL A 28 -0.16 14.12 -6.09
CA VAL A 28 0.54 13.26 -7.05
C VAL A 28 -0.37 12.12 -7.53
N SER A 29 -1.14 11.51 -6.62
CA SER A 29 -2.04 10.41 -6.98
C SER A 29 -3.15 10.83 -7.93
N ILE A 30 -3.75 12.00 -7.69
CA ILE A 30 -4.78 12.57 -8.57
C ILE A 30 -4.17 12.94 -9.93
N TYR A 31 -2.99 13.57 -9.92
CA TYR A 31 -2.27 13.90 -11.16
C TYR A 31 -2.02 12.64 -12.01
N LEU A 32 -1.47 11.58 -11.41
CA LEU A 32 -1.23 10.31 -12.10
C LEU A 32 -2.52 9.63 -12.57
N LYS A 33 -3.63 9.79 -11.81
CA LYS A 33 -4.93 9.20 -12.16
C LYS A 33 -5.55 9.84 -13.40
N VAL A 34 -5.40 11.15 -13.57
CA VAL A 34 -5.96 11.91 -14.70
C VAL A 34 -5.11 11.75 -15.97
N ASN A 35 -3.84 11.39 -15.83
CA ASN A 35 -2.99 11.13 -16.99
C ASN A 35 -3.48 9.91 -17.78
N PRO A 36 -3.77 10.05 -19.09
CA PRO A 36 -4.34 8.96 -19.91
C PRO A 36 -3.42 7.75 -20.04
N VAL A 37 -2.10 7.96 -19.87
CA VAL A 37 -1.08 6.90 -19.91
C VAL A 37 -1.03 6.10 -18.62
N PHE A 38 -1.22 6.73 -17.46
CA PHE A 38 -1.01 6.11 -16.14
C PHE A 38 -2.32 5.75 -15.41
N GLY A 39 -3.43 6.40 -15.74
CA GLY A 39 -4.71 6.29 -15.03
C GLY A 39 -5.38 4.91 -15.07
N GLY A 40 -5.06 4.11 -16.10
CA GLY A 40 -5.51 2.72 -16.25
C GLY A 40 -4.47 1.66 -15.87
N LEU A 41 -3.20 2.04 -15.68
CA LEU A 41 -2.07 1.11 -15.52
C LEU A 41 -1.81 0.69 -14.08
N LEU A 42 -2.20 1.54 -13.14
CA LEU A 42 -1.91 1.33 -11.73
C LEU A 42 -3.22 1.08 -10.97
N PRO A 43 -3.64 -0.19 -10.80
CA PRO A 43 -4.80 -0.53 -9.96
C PRO A 43 -4.62 -0.01 -8.51
N GLY A 44 -3.38 0.22 -8.08
CA GLY A 44 -3.03 0.82 -6.80
C GLY A 44 -3.28 2.33 -6.67
N LEU A 45 -3.58 3.06 -7.76
CA LEU A 45 -3.81 4.51 -7.68
C LEU A 45 -5.01 4.87 -6.79
N ASN A 46 -6.12 4.12 -6.91
CA ASN A 46 -7.30 4.37 -6.08
C ASN A 46 -7.00 4.14 -4.59
N LEU A 47 -6.18 3.13 -4.28
CA LEU A 47 -5.69 2.86 -2.92
C LEU A 47 -4.78 3.99 -2.44
N LEU A 48 -3.88 4.49 -3.29
CA LEU A 48 -2.96 5.58 -2.95
C LEU A 48 -3.72 6.90 -2.70
N ILE A 49 -4.77 7.18 -3.48
CA ILE A 49 -5.69 8.30 -3.25
C ILE A 49 -6.36 8.12 -1.88
N ALA A 50 -6.94 6.95 -1.60
CA ALA A 50 -7.61 6.68 -0.33
C ALA A 50 -6.66 6.85 0.87
N VAL A 51 -5.45 6.28 0.79
CA VAL A 51 -4.41 6.42 1.83
C VAL A 51 -4.01 7.89 1.99
N GLY A 52 -3.75 8.61 0.89
CA GLY A 52 -3.40 10.03 0.92
C GLY A 52 -4.49 10.89 1.57
N THR A 53 -5.76 10.65 1.24
CA THR A 53 -6.91 11.32 1.88
C THR A 53 -6.97 11.02 3.38
N ILE A 54 -6.83 9.76 3.79
CA ILE A 54 -6.86 9.37 5.21
C ILE A 54 -5.73 10.04 5.99
N VAL A 55 -4.50 10.01 5.47
CA VAL A 55 -3.33 10.65 6.12
C VAL A 55 -3.54 12.16 6.23
N THR A 56 -4.11 12.79 5.19
CA THR A 56 -4.41 14.23 5.20
C THR A 56 -5.45 14.56 6.26
N VAL A 57 -6.55 13.82 6.34
CA VAL A 57 -7.62 14.07 7.33
C VAL A 57 -7.11 13.86 8.75
N LEU A 58 -6.39 12.77 9.02
CA LEU A 58 -5.84 12.50 10.35
C LEU A 58 -4.77 13.52 10.75
N GLY A 59 -3.87 13.90 9.84
CA GLY A 59 -2.89 14.95 10.10
C GLY A 59 -3.57 16.29 10.43
N PHE A 60 -4.62 16.66 9.71
CA PHE A 60 -5.42 17.86 9.99
C PHE A 60 -6.05 17.78 11.39
N LEU A 61 -6.73 16.68 11.72
CA LEU A 61 -7.36 16.50 13.04
C LEU A 61 -6.34 16.53 14.18
N GLY A 62 -5.16 15.92 13.99
CA GLY A 62 -4.07 15.96 14.96
C GLY A 62 -3.52 17.37 15.18
N CYS A 63 -3.26 18.12 14.10
CA CYS A 63 -2.77 19.50 14.17
C CYS A 63 -3.77 20.44 14.85
N PHE A 64 -5.01 20.47 14.36
CA PHE A 64 -6.04 21.38 14.85
C PHE A 64 -6.54 20.97 16.23
N GLY A 65 -6.61 19.67 16.53
CA GLY A 65 -6.88 19.17 17.87
C GLY A 65 -5.84 19.62 18.89
N ALA A 66 -4.56 19.59 18.53
CA ALA A 66 -3.48 20.06 19.39
C ALA A 66 -3.49 21.58 19.58
N ILE A 67 -3.60 22.37 18.51
CA ILE A 67 -3.57 23.85 18.59
C ILE A 67 -4.80 24.39 19.30
N ARG A 68 -5.99 23.98 18.87
CA ARG A 68 -7.27 24.49 19.39
C ARG A 68 -7.65 23.90 20.73
N GLU A 69 -6.84 22.98 21.26
CA GLU A 69 -7.12 22.26 22.51
C GLU A 69 -8.53 21.64 22.50
N SER A 70 -8.98 21.18 21.32
CA SER A 70 -10.32 20.65 21.14
C SER A 70 -10.33 19.16 21.44
N ARG A 71 -10.95 18.80 22.57
CA ARG A 71 -11.15 17.42 23.00
C ARG A 71 -11.81 16.54 21.94
N VAL A 72 -12.80 17.07 21.23
CA VAL A 72 -13.53 16.31 20.19
C VAL A 72 -12.61 15.97 19.02
N MET A 73 -11.86 16.94 18.49
CA MET A 73 -10.94 16.70 17.37
C MET A 73 -9.83 15.71 17.76
N LEU A 74 -9.33 15.81 18.99
CA LEU A 74 -8.29 14.93 19.51
C LEU A 74 -8.80 13.49 19.70
N MET A 75 -10.05 13.32 20.13
CA MET A 75 -10.71 12.00 20.19
C MET A 75 -10.95 11.41 18.80
N LEU A 76 -11.38 12.22 17.83
CA LEU A 76 -11.54 11.75 16.45
C LEU A 76 -10.22 11.29 15.85
N PHE A 77 -9.13 12.01 16.12
CA PHE A 77 -7.78 11.60 15.74
C PHE A 77 -7.38 10.27 16.40
N PHE A 78 -7.60 10.12 17.71
CA PHE A 78 -7.32 8.87 18.43
C PHE A 78 -8.11 7.69 17.87
N VAL A 79 -9.43 7.83 17.72
CA VAL A 79 -10.31 6.77 17.18
C VAL A 79 -9.91 6.43 15.75
N GLY A 80 -9.57 7.42 14.93
CA GLY A 80 -9.10 7.21 13.57
C GLY A 80 -7.79 6.40 13.51
N LEU A 81 -6.80 6.74 14.34
CA LEU A 81 -5.56 5.96 14.46
C LEU A 81 -5.82 4.54 14.95
N LEU A 82 -6.69 4.36 15.94
CA LEU A 82 -7.04 3.05 16.47
C LEU A 82 -7.69 2.16 15.41
N LEU A 83 -8.63 2.70 14.63
CA LEU A 83 -9.28 1.96 13.54
C LEU A 83 -8.26 1.53 12.49
N ILE A 84 -7.35 2.41 12.07
CA ILE A 84 -6.31 2.06 11.10
C ILE A 84 -5.37 0.99 11.68
N PHE A 85 -4.99 1.11 12.94
CA PHE A 85 -4.13 0.13 13.60
C PHE A 85 -4.78 -1.26 13.60
N VAL A 86 -6.06 -1.37 13.95
CA VAL A 86 -6.81 -2.64 13.90
C VAL A 86 -6.91 -3.16 12.47
N LEU A 87 -7.23 -2.30 11.49
CA LEU A 87 -7.31 -2.69 10.08
C LEU A 87 -5.96 -3.20 9.55
N LEU A 88 -4.86 -2.55 9.89
CA LEU A 88 -3.51 -2.98 9.51
C LEU A 88 -3.12 -4.29 10.20
N ALA A 89 -3.49 -4.48 11.46
CA ALA A 89 -3.26 -5.74 12.17
C ALA A 89 -4.03 -6.90 11.51
N VAL A 90 -5.32 -6.70 11.22
CA VAL A 90 -6.15 -7.70 10.52
C VAL A 90 -5.59 -7.98 9.12
N ALA A 91 -5.26 -6.93 8.35
CA ALA A 91 -4.67 -7.08 7.02
C ALA A 91 -3.31 -7.80 7.06
N GLY A 92 -2.48 -7.53 8.07
CA GLY A 92 -1.21 -8.21 8.29
C GLY A 92 -1.38 -9.70 8.60
N ILE A 93 -2.31 -10.04 9.49
CA ILE A 93 -2.64 -11.45 9.82
C ILE A 93 -3.20 -12.16 8.58
N LEU A 94 -4.18 -11.57 7.90
CA LEU A 94 -4.78 -12.12 6.68
C LEU A 94 -3.74 -12.26 5.55
N GLY A 95 -2.83 -11.31 5.42
CA GLY A 95 -1.74 -11.37 4.45
C GLY A 95 -0.75 -12.50 4.75
N ALA A 96 -0.44 -12.74 6.03
CA ALA A 96 0.44 -13.83 6.44
C ALA A 96 -0.16 -15.21 6.16
N VAL A 97 -1.48 -15.39 6.36
CA VAL A 97 -2.14 -16.70 6.17
C VAL A 97 -2.73 -16.90 4.76
N GLY A 98 -3.02 -15.82 4.03
CA GLY A 98 -3.87 -15.80 2.85
C GLY A 98 -3.16 -15.86 1.50
N VAL A 99 -1.83 -16.02 1.45
CA VAL A 99 -1.05 -15.93 0.20
C VAL A 99 -1.61 -16.84 -0.90
N LYS A 100 -1.98 -18.09 -0.57
CA LYS A 100 -2.55 -19.04 -1.55
C LYS A 100 -3.91 -18.60 -2.07
N LYS A 101 -4.75 -18.03 -1.20
CA LYS A 101 -6.09 -17.55 -1.55
C LYS A 101 -6.04 -16.33 -2.47
N ILE A 102 -4.99 -15.52 -2.35
CA ILE A 102 -4.74 -14.40 -3.26
C ILE A 102 -4.40 -14.91 -4.66
N GLU A 103 -3.58 -15.95 -4.79
CA GLU A 103 -3.27 -16.55 -6.10
C GLU A 103 -4.54 -17.07 -6.79
N GLU A 104 -5.43 -17.77 -6.07
CA GLU A 104 -6.71 -18.24 -6.60
C GLU A 104 -7.63 -17.10 -7.05
N TRP A 105 -7.79 -16.07 -6.21
CA TRP A 105 -8.61 -14.91 -6.55
C TRP A 105 -8.06 -14.14 -7.75
N LEU A 106 -6.74 -14.05 -7.85
CA LEU A 106 -6.06 -13.40 -8.97
C LEU A 106 -6.20 -14.22 -10.25
N ALA A 107 -6.15 -15.54 -10.15
CA ALA A 107 -6.43 -16.45 -11.26
C ALA A 107 -7.85 -16.23 -11.80
N GLU A 108 -8.84 -16.20 -10.92
CA GLU A 108 -10.25 -16.01 -11.29
C GLU A 108 -10.50 -14.64 -11.95
N LYS A 109 -9.87 -13.57 -11.45
CA LYS A 109 -10.13 -12.20 -11.94
C LYS A 109 -9.33 -11.81 -13.17
N LEU A 110 -8.09 -12.28 -13.29
CA LEU A 110 -7.16 -11.80 -14.30
C LEU A 110 -6.91 -12.80 -15.44
N LEU A 111 -7.29 -14.06 -15.29
CA LEU A 111 -7.14 -15.06 -16.36
C LEU A 111 -8.44 -15.20 -17.18
N PRO A 112 -8.33 -15.47 -18.49
CA PRO A 112 -7.10 -15.47 -19.30
C PRO A 112 -6.59 -14.05 -19.56
N LEU A 113 -5.26 -13.85 -19.59
CA LEU A 113 -4.67 -12.51 -19.76
C LEU A 113 -5.06 -11.85 -21.08
N ARG A 114 -5.30 -12.66 -22.11
CA ARG A 114 -5.71 -12.19 -23.44
C ARG A 114 -7.04 -11.42 -23.46
N ASN A 115 -7.91 -11.68 -22.49
CA ASN A 115 -9.22 -11.00 -22.42
C ASN A 115 -9.16 -9.71 -21.59
N GLN A 116 -8.02 -9.40 -20.99
CA GLN A 116 -7.82 -8.17 -20.23
C GLN A 116 -7.60 -6.98 -21.17
N SER A 117 -7.71 -5.77 -20.62
CA SER A 117 -7.50 -4.53 -21.38
C SER A 117 -6.12 -4.53 -22.07
N SER A 118 -6.04 -3.91 -23.26
CA SER A 118 -4.78 -3.78 -24.00
C SER A 118 -3.66 -3.18 -23.15
N LEU A 119 -4.02 -2.23 -22.29
CA LEU A 119 -3.13 -1.59 -21.34
C LEU A 119 -2.57 -2.59 -20.30
N PHE A 120 -3.42 -3.47 -19.75
CA PHE A 120 -2.96 -4.52 -18.83
C PHE A 120 -2.08 -5.55 -19.52
N GLN A 121 -2.39 -5.89 -20.79
CA GLN A 121 -1.54 -6.78 -21.58
C GLN A 121 -0.15 -6.16 -21.80
N THR A 122 -0.06 -4.87 -22.16
CA THR A 122 1.22 -4.16 -22.29
C THR A 122 1.99 -4.11 -20.98
N PHE A 123 1.32 -3.92 -19.84
CA PHE A 123 1.95 -4.00 -18.53
C PHE A 123 2.58 -5.38 -18.28
N MET A 124 1.80 -6.43 -18.52
CA MET A 124 2.26 -7.80 -18.32
C MET A 124 3.39 -8.18 -19.26
N GLN A 125 3.34 -7.77 -20.53
CA GLN A 125 4.43 -8.01 -21.47
C GLN A 125 5.72 -7.28 -21.07
N ASN A 126 5.64 -6.02 -20.61
CA ASN A 126 6.78 -5.30 -20.05
C ASN A 126 7.34 -5.98 -18.79
N LEU A 127 6.46 -6.50 -17.94
CA LEU A 127 6.86 -7.25 -16.75
C LEU A 127 7.60 -8.52 -17.16
N GLU A 128 7.04 -9.33 -18.05
CA GLU A 128 7.60 -10.59 -18.55
C GLU A 128 9.00 -10.40 -19.14
N GLU A 129 9.20 -9.35 -19.95
CA GLU A 129 10.49 -9.05 -20.57
C GLU A 129 11.54 -8.65 -19.52
N ARG A 130 11.19 -7.76 -18.58
CA ARG A 130 12.11 -7.31 -17.52
C ARG A 130 12.42 -8.40 -16.50
N ALA A 131 11.40 -9.18 -16.16
CA ALA A 131 11.47 -10.23 -15.14
C ALA A 131 12.02 -11.55 -15.68
N LYS A 132 12.03 -11.73 -17.02
CA LYS A 132 12.35 -12.98 -17.71
C LYS A 132 11.52 -14.14 -17.14
N CYS A 133 10.20 -13.97 -17.18
CA CYS A 133 9.16 -14.93 -16.80
C CYS A 133 8.04 -14.89 -17.86
N CYS A 134 7.11 -15.85 -17.84
CA CYS A 134 5.99 -15.84 -18.77
C CYS A 134 4.69 -16.21 -18.08
N GLY A 135 3.62 -15.48 -18.37
CA GLY A 135 2.32 -15.63 -17.73
C GLY A 135 2.31 -15.22 -16.26
N LEU A 136 1.12 -15.19 -15.67
CA LEU A 136 0.94 -14.70 -14.31
C LEU A 136 1.12 -15.83 -13.28
N ILE A 137 0.35 -16.91 -13.39
CA ILE A 137 0.18 -17.97 -12.40
C ILE A 137 0.55 -19.34 -12.96
N HIS A 138 -0.03 -19.76 -14.08
CA HIS A 138 0.19 -21.09 -14.67
C HIS A 138 1.22 -21.08 -15.81
N GLY A 139 1.96 -19.98 -15.97
CA GLY A 139 3.01 -19.87 -16.98
C GLY A 139 2.44 -19.46 -18.34
N PRO A 140 3.09 -19.85 -19.46
CA PRO A 140 2.65 -19.49 -20.81
C PRO A 140 1.20 -19.82 -21.15
N SER A 141 0.62 -20.84 -20.48
CA SER A 141 -0.78 -21.25 -20.66
C SER A 141 -1.79 -20.17 -20.31
N ASP A 142 -1.42 -19.19 -19.48
CA ASP A 142 -2.28 -18.08 -19.08
C ASP A 142 -2.66 -17.13 -20.25
N TRP A 143 -1.87 -17.16 -21.33
CA TRP A 143 -2.15 -16.45 -22.60
C TRP A 143 -3.04 -17.25 -23.57
N GLY A 144 -3.35 -18.51 -23.24
CA GLY A 144 -4.12 -19.40 -24.10
C GLY A 144 -3.32 -19.86 -25.31
N SER A 145 -3.88 -19.67 -26.51
CA SER A 145 -3.30 -20.19 -27.77
C SER A 145 -2.15 -19.36 -28.34
N THR A 146 -2.02 -18.09 -27.96
CA THR A 146 -1.09 -17.15 -28.60
C THR A 146 -0.26 -16.45 -27.54
N VAL A 147 0.96 -16.93 -27.34
CA VAL A 147 1.90 -16.39 -26.35
C VAL A 147 2.64 -15.18 -26.95
N PRO A 148 2.69 -14.03 -26.27
CA PRO A 148 3.34 -12.82 -26.78
C PRO A 148 4.87 -12.92 -26.83
N ALA A 149 5.50 -12.08 -27.65
CA ALA A 149 6.97 -12.01 -27.83
C ALA A 149 7.75 -11.77 -26.53
N SER A 150 7.16 -11.05 -25.57
CA SER A 150 7.73 -10.76 -24.24
C SER A 150 8.14 -12.01 -23.44
N CYS A 151 7.54 -13.16 -23.73
CA CYS A 151 7.86 -14.43 -23.08
C CYS A 151 9.10 -15.14 -23.66
N ASP A 152 9.75 -14.59 -24.69
CA ASP A 152 10.85 -15.25 -25.38
C ASP A 152 12.07 -15.47 -24.50
N CYS A 153 12.46 -16.74 -24.43
CA CYS A 153 13.61 -17.17 -23.67
C CYS A 153 14.87 -17.14 -24.53
N HIS A 154 15.64 -16.08 -24.35
CA HIS A 154 16.97 -15.92 -24.95
C HIS A 154 18.11 -16.45 -24.05
N ASP A 155 17.81 -16.79 -22.80
CA ASP A 155 18.80 -17.09 -21.76
C ASP A 155 18.70 -18.57 -21.33
N THR A 156 19.61 -19.42 -21.83
CA THR A 156 19.61 -20.88 -21.59
C THR A 156 19.94 -21.28 -20.14
N THR A 157 20.27 -20.33 -19.27
CA THR A 157 20.51 -20.58 -17.85
C THR A 157 19.22 -20.76 -17.04
N ARG A 158 18.05 -20.46 -17.63
CA ARG A 158 16.74 -20.54 -16.98
C ARG A 158 15.87 -21.65 -17.58
N GLU A 159 14.88 -22.10 -16.80
CA GLU A 159 13.90 -23.11 -17.24
C GLU A 159 13.03 -22.56 -18.38
N CYS A 160 13.24 -23.10 -19.58
CA CYS A 160 12.54 -22.70 -20.80
C CYS A 160 11.91 -23.91 -21.49
N LYS A 161 10.73 -23.70 -22.09
CA LYS A 161 9.97 -24.74 -22.79
C LYS A 161 9.73 -24.33 -24.24
N LEU A 162 9.71 -25.31 -25.15
CA LEU A 162 9.30 -25.11 -26.53
C LEU A 162 7.78 -24.87 -26.59
N ALA A 163 7.39 -23.72 -27.13
CA ALA A 163 6.04 -23.39 -27.54
C ALA A 163 5.99 -23.40 -29.07
N ASP A 164 4.93 -23.98 -29.63
CA ASP A 164 4.61 -23.95 -31.07
C ASP A 164 5.77 -24.43 -31.98
N GLY A 165 6.37 -25.57 -31.63
CA GLY A 165 7.31 -26.32 -32.49
C GLY A 165 8.72 -25.77 -32.65
N GLN A 166 8.96 -24.46 -32.51
CA GLN A 166 10.31 -23.86 -32.68
C GLN A 166 10.66 -22.72 -31.70
N ARG A 167 9.69 -22.13 -30.99
CA ARG A 167 9.90 -20.93 -30.15
C ARG A 167 10.14 -21.32 -28.70
N LYS A 168 11.21 -20.83 -28.07
CA LYS A 168 11.48 -21.10 -26.64
C LYS A 168 10.90 -19.98 -25.78
N VAL A 169 10.05 -20.34 -24.80
CA VAL A 169 9.45 -19.39 -23.86
C VAL A 169 9.83 -19.73 -22.43
N TYR A 170 9.86 -18.73 -21.54
CA TYR A 170 10.10 -18.96 -20.12
C TYR A 170 9.01 -19.86 -19.52
N LEU A 171 9.39 -20.88 -18.76
CA LEU A 171 8.43 -21.76 -18.07
C LEU A 171 8.00 -21.18 -16.72
N ARG A 172 8.88 -20.40 -16.09
CA ARG A 172 8.65 -19.84 -14.76
C ARG A 172 7.54 -18.78 -14.80
N PRO A 173 6.45 -18.93 -14.01
CA PRO A 173 5.40 -17.93 -13.93
C PRO A 173 5.86 -16.69 -13.17
N CYS A 174 5.36 -15.51 -13.55
CA CYS A 174 5.79 -14.25 -12.96
C CYS A 174 5.42 -14.10 -11.47
N ILE A 175 4.36 -14.77 -10.98
CA ILE A 175 4.00 -14.77 -9.55
C ILE A 175 5.11 -15.35 -8.66
N LYS A 176 5.90 -16.30 -9.17
CA LYS A 176 7.05 -16.88 -8.45
C LYS A 176 8.19 -15.88 -8.30
N LEU A 177 8.32 -14.93 -9.23
CA LEU A 177 9.27 -13.83 -9.06
C LEU A 177 8.77 -12.87 -7.98
N VAL A 178 7.51 -12.44 -8.06
CA VAL A 178 6.90 -11.51 -7.08
C VAL A 178 7.02 -12.06 -5.67
N THR A 179 6.64 -13.31 -5.45
CA THR A 179 6.76 -13.99 -4.15
C THR A 179 8.22 -14.14 -3.70
N SER A 180 9.16 -14.40 -4.62
CA SER A 180 10.59 -14.47 -4.27
C SER A 180 11.21 -13.12 -3.92
N VAL A 181 10.77 -12.03 -4.57
CA VAL A 181 11.17 -10.66 -4.24
C VAL A 181 10.57 -10.24 -2.91
N LEU A 182 9.29 -10.55 -2.68
CA LEU A 182 8.64 -10.33 -1.38
C LEU A 182 9.34 -11.08 -0.26
N ALA A 183 9.71 -12.35 -0.47
CA ALA A 183 10.42 -13.15 0.52
C ALA A 183 11.81 -12.59 0.85
N LYS A 184 12.53 -12.03 -0.13
CA LYS A 184 13.83 -11.38 0.10
C LYS A 184 13.68 -10.00 0.77
N GLY A 185 12.63 -9.25 0.43
CA GLY A 185 12.34 -7.94 1.00
C GLY A 185 11.62 -7.98 2.34
N ILE A 186 11.23 -9.17 2.83
CA ILE A 186 10.32 -9.30 3.97
C ILE A 186 10.85 -8.66 5.25
N PHE A 187 12.17 -8.72 5.49
CA PHE A 187 12.79 -8.08 6.65
C PHE A 187 12.63 -6.56 6.64
N ILE A 188 12.85 -5.93 5.47
CA ILE A 188 12.70 -4.47 5.31
C ILE A 188 11.23 -4.08 5.44
N THR A 189 10.33 -4.81 4.78
CA THR A 189 8.89 -4.54 4.84
C THR A 189 8.35 -4.72 6.26
N MET A 190 8.80 -5.75 6.98
CA MET A 190 8.46 -5.97 8.39
C MET A 190 8.95 -4.81 9.26
N GLY A 191 10.18 -4.33 9.06
CA GLY A 191 10.72 -3.16 9.77
C GLY A 191 9.88 -1.90 9.56
N ILE A 192 9.47 -1.61 8.32
CA ILE A 192 8.59 -0.48 8.00
C ILE A 192 7.24 -0.65 8.72
N ALA A 193 6.65 -1.84 8.69
CA ALA A 193 5.37 -2.11 9.34
C ALA A 193 5.43 -1.89 10.86
N PHE A 194 6.47 -2.38 11.53
CA PHE A 194 6.68 -2.12 12.96
C PHE A 194 6.93 -0.64 13.27
N GLY A 195 7.69 0.06 12.43
CA GLY A 195 7.90 1.50 12.56
C GLY A 195 6.58 2.28 12.49
N ILE A 196 5.73 1.96 11.51
CA ILE A 196 4.40 2.57 11.37
C ILE A 196 3.53 2.27 12.59
N ALA A 197 3.50 1.01 13.05
CA ALA A 197 2.76 0.61 14.24
C ALA A 197 3.22 1.39 15.49
N GLY A 198 4.53 1.53 15.68
CA GLY A 198 5.11 2.32 16.77
C GLY A 198 4.70 3.79 16.71
N LEU A 199 4.76 4.41 15.52
CA LEU A 199 4.32 5.79 15.32
C LEU A 199 2.83 5.98 15.62
N MET A 200 1.97 5.02 15.27
CA MET A 200 0.55 5.07 15.61
C MET A 200 0.31 5.00 17.11
N ILE A 201 0.97 4.07 17.81
CA ILE A 201 0.87 3.93 19.27
C ILE A 201 1.32 5.22 19.96
N PHE A 202 2.43 5.80 19.49
CA PHE A 202 2.93 7.06 20.01
C PHE A 202 1.95 8.22 19.79
N GLY A 203 1.36 8.32 18.59
CA GLY A 203 0.31 9.30 18.29
C GLY A 203 -0.92 9.15 19.17
N MET A 204 -1.37 7.90 19.41
CA MET A 204 -2.49 7.60 20.29
C MET A 204 -2.19 7.96 21.75
N ALA A 205 -1.00 7.62 22.25
CA ALA A 205 -0.58 7.95 23.62
C ALA A 205 -0.57 9.47 23.85
N PHE A 206 0.01 10.23 22.93
CA PHE A 206 0.04 11.70 23.03
C PHE A 206 -1.32 12.36 22.84
N ALA A 207 -2.18 11.83 21.97
CA ALA A 207 -3.55 12.30 21.87
C ALA A 207 -4.29 12.13 23.20
N MET A 208 -4.16 10.97 23.86
CA MET A 208 -4.81 10.72 25.13
C MET A 208 -4.23 11.54 26.28
N THR A 209 -2.91 11.71 26.37
CA THR A 209 -2.31 12.55 27.43
C THR A 209 -2.76 14.00 27.29
N LEU A 210 -2.78 14.54 26.07
CA LEU A 210 -3.23 15.90 25.83
C LEU A 210 -4.74 16.03 26.06
N TYR A 211 -5.54 15.03 25.68
CA TYR A 211 -6.98 14.98 25.98
C TYR A 211 -7.25 15.07 27.49
N CYS A 212 -6.56 14.27 28.30
CA CYS A 212 -6.70 14.27 29.76
C CYS A 212 -6.22 15.56 30.40
N GLN A 213 -5.14 16.17 29.91
CA GLN A 213 -4.65 17.47 30.42
C GLN A 213 -5.65 18.60 30.17
N ILE A 214 -6.23 18.64 28.96
CA ILE A 214 -7.31 19.56 28.64
C ILE A 214 -8.54 19.23 29.50
N GLY A 215 -8.79 17.93 29.73
CA GLY A 215 -9.64 17.30 30.77
C GLY A 215 -9.71 18.07 32.08
N GLU A 216 -8.59 18.01 32.78
CA GLU A 216 -8.42 18.58 34.11
C GLU A 216 -8.47 20.10 34.09
N THR A 217 -7.91 20.75 33.07
CA THR A 217 -7.86 22.22 33.00
C THR A 217 -9.25 22.85 33.02
N TYR A 218 -10.21 22.32 32.26
CA TYR A 218 -11.58 22.82 32.30
C TYR A 218 -12.28 22.51 33.64
N ALA A 219 -12.02 21.35 34.25
CA ALA A 219 -12.62 20.98 35.54
C ALA A 219 -12.12 21.85 36.70
N THR A 220 -10.90 22.39 36.62
CA THR A 220 -10.37 23.34 37.61
C THR A 220 -10.88 24.78 37.44
N LEU A 221 -11.47 25.10 36.28
CA LEU A 221 -11.99 26.44 35.95
C LEU A 221 -13.50 26.60 36.22
N SER A 222 -14.21 25.49 36.48
CA SER A 222 -15.62 25.44 36.87
C SER A 222 -15.78 25.34 38.38
#